data_AF-A0A673WTC8-F1
#
_entry.id   AF-A0A673WTC8-F1
#
_cell.length_a   1.000
_cell.length_b   1.000
_cell.length_c   1.000
_cell.angle_alpha   90.00
_cell.angle_beta   90.00
_cell.angle_gamma   90.00
#
_symmetry.space_group_name_H-M   'P 1'
#
loop_
_entity.id
_entity.type
_entity.pdbx_description
1 polymer ?
#
loop_
_entity_poly.entity_id
_entity_poly.type
_entity_poly.pdbx_seq_one_letter_code
_entity_poly.pdbx_strand_id
1 'polypeptide(L)'
;MGDREDLVYQAKLAEQAERYDEMVESMKRVAGLDVELTVEERNLLSVAYKNVIGARRASWRIISSIEQREENKGGEDKLKMIREYRQTVSKPRRMSHSECIRRNSCFSDIYPPFVDH
;
A
#
# COMPACT_ATOMS: atom_id res chain seq x y z
N MET A 1 8.35 7.74 30.05
CA MET A 1 8.50 8.49 28.79
C MET A 1 9.06 7.50 27.79
N GLY A 2 8.36 6.97 26.81
CA GLY A 2 6.96 7.10 26.42
C GLY A 2 6.85 6.36 25.10
N ASP A 3 6.80 5.02 25.12
CA ASP A 3 6.92 4.18 23.89
C ASP A 3 5.99 4.66 22.76
N ARG A 4 4.82 5.21 23.09
CA ARG A 4 3.89 5.83 22.15
C ARG A 4 4.41 7.14 21.55
N GLU A 5 4.90 8.06 22.36
CA GLU A 5 5.44 9.35 21.92
C GLU A 5 6.67 9.17 21.03
N ASP A 6 7.53 8.20 21.38
CA ASP A 6 8.72 7.84 20.59
C ASP A 6 8.32 7.24 19.23
N LEU A 7 7.30 6.37 19.19
CA LEU A 7 6.76 5.81 17.95
C LEU A 7 6.12 6.88 17.06
N VAL A 8 5.38 7.84 17.65
CA VAL A 8 4.79 8.96 16.91
C VAL A 8 5.88 9.90 16.38
N TYR A 9 6.91 10.16 17.17
CA TYR A 9 8.06 10.96 16.74
C TYR A 9 8.81 10.27 15.59
N GLN A 10 9.04 8.95 15.69
CA GLN A 10 9.62 8.16 14.62
C GLN A 10 8.76 8.18 13.34
N ALA A 11 7.44 8.12 13.46
CA ALA A 11 6.53 8.24 12.31
C ALA A 11 6.64 9.61 11.63
N LYS A 12 6.78 10.70 12.40
CA LYS A 12 7.01 12.06 11.86
C LYS A 12 8.36 12.18 11.14
N LEU A 13 9.41 11.59 11.68
CA LEU A 13 10.72 11.54 11.01
C LEU A 13 10.64 10.73 9.69
N ALA A 14 9.95 9.60 9.71
CA ALA A 14 9.73 8.77 8.53
C ALA A 14 8.90 9.52 7.46
N GLU A 15 7.92 10.32 7.86
CA GLU A 15 7.16 11.20 6.95
C GLU A 15 8.08 12.20 6.26
N GLN A 16 8.95 12.91 7.00
CA GLN A 16 9.90 13.86 6.43
C GLN A 16 10.93 13.21 5.50
N ALA A 17 11.26 11.95 5.76
CA ALA A 17 12.17 11.16 4.92
C ALA A 17 11.47 10.43 3.76
N GLU A 18 10.15 10.64 3.57
CA GLU A 18 9.32 9.92 2.59
C GLU A 18 9.37 8.38 2.71
N ARG A 19 9.73 7.85 3.89
CA ARG A 19 9.81 6.42 4.17
C ARG A 19 8.49 5.90 4.74
N TYR A 20 7.45 5.94 3.91
CA TYR A 20 6.08 5.61 4.33
C TYR A 20 5.89 4.15 4.80
N ASP A 21 6.71 3.21 4.34
CA ASP A 21 6.66 1.82 4.81
C ASP A 21 7.02 1.71 6.31
N GLU A 22 8.04 2.44 6.78
CA GLU A 22 8.42 2.50 8.19
C GLU A 22 7.43 3.32 9.02
N MET A 23 6.85 4.36 8.41
CA MET A 23 5.76 5.13 9.02
C MET A 23 4.56 4.23 9.31
N VAL A 24 4.16 3.35 8.37
CA VAL A 24 3.10 2.36 8.58
C VAL A 24 3.47 1.38 9.69
N GLU A 25 4.71 0.91 9.76
CA GLU A 25 5.16 -0.01 10.81
C GLU A 25 5.11 0.63 12.20
N SER A 26 5.56 1.88 12.32
CA SER A 26 5.51 2.65 13.57
C SER A 26 4.06 2.89 14.00
N MET A 27 3.19 3.33 13.08
CA MET A 27 1.79 3.60 13.37
C MET A 27 0.98 2.33 13.69
N LYS A 28 1.35 1.17 13.14
CA LYS A 28 0.77 -0.13 13.52
C LYS A 28 1.09 -0.49 14.97
N ARG A 29 2.32 -0.22 15.41
CA ARG A 29 2.71 -0.45 16.80
C ARG A 29 1.90 0.44 17.74
N VAL A 30 1.69 1.71 17.38
CA VAL A 30 0.81 2.64 18.13
C VAL A 30 -0.62 2.13 18.20
N ALA A 31 -1.18 1.67 17.07
CA ALA A 31 -2.53 1.10 17.03
C ALA A 31 -2.67 -0.21 17.84
N GLY A 32 -1.59 -0.98 17.98
CA GLY A 32 -1.54 -2.21 18.77
C GLY A 32 -1.48 -2.01 20.29
N LEU A 33 -1.35 -0.76 20.77
CA LEU A 33 -1.35 -0.45 22.21
C LEU A 33 -2.76 -0.40 22.82
N ASP A 34 -3.82 -0.69 22.04
CA ASP A 34 -5.23 -0.75 22.44
C ASP A 34 -5.77 0.50 23.16
N VAL A 35 -5.13 1.64 22.89
CA VAL A 35 -5.52 2.97 23.36
C VAL A 35 -6.21 3.76 22.25
N GLU A 36 -7.14 4.65 22.63
CA GLU A 36 -7.76 5.55 21.66
C GLU A 36 -6.70 6.42 20.96
N LEU A 37 -6.71 6.32 19.63
CA LEU A 37 -5.88 7.13 18.75
C LEU A 37 -6.40 8.56 18.72
N THR A 38 -5.51 9.50 18.92
CA THR A 38 -5.77 10.92 18.75
C THR A 38 -6.04 11.25 17.28
N VAL A 39 -6.62 12.42 17.02
CA VAL A 39 -6.85 12.91 15.65
C VAL A 39 -5.54 12.99 14.86
N GLU A 40 -4.46 13.40 15.51
CA GLU A 40 -3.13 13.51 14.88
C GLU A 40 -2.59 12.13 14.46
N GLU A 41 -2.64 11.13 15.34
CA GLU A 41 -2.17 9.77 15.04
C GLU A 41 -3.02 9.11 13.94
N ARG A 42 -4.34 9.30 13.95
CA ARG A 42 -5.22 8.81 12.88
C ARG A 42 -4.87 9.44 11.53
N ASN A 43 -4.51 10.72 11.52
CA ASN A 43 -4.08 11.41 10.31
C ASN A 43 -2.73 10.85 9.82
N LEU A 44 -1.75 10.67 10.70
CA LEU A 44 -0.47 10.05 10.36
C LEU A 44 -0.65 8.64 9.77
N LEU A 45 -1.51 7.83 10.38
CA LEU A 45 -1.85 6.50 9.87
C LEU A 45 -2.48 6.58 8.47
N SER A 46 -3.40 7.51 8.27
CA SER A 46 -4.02 7.75 6.96
C SER A 46 -3.02 8.19 5.89
N VAL A 47 -2.10 9.09 6.22
CA VAL A 47 -1.04 9.57 5.31
C VAL A 47 -0.10 8.42 4.93
N ALA A 48 0.38 7.67 5.93
CA ALA A 48 1.28 6.54 5.74
C ALA A 48 0.67 5.52 4.76
N TYR A 49 -0.54 5.04 5.03
CA TYR A 49 -1.21 4.06 4.19
C TYR A 49 -1.56 4.61 2.80
N LYS A 50 -2.04 5.86 2.70
CA LYS A 50 -2.38 6.48 1.41
C LYS A 50 -1.16 6.53 0.49
N ASN A 51 0.01 6.88 1.02
CA ASN A 51 1.24 6.96 0.23
C ASN A 51 1.77 5.58 -0.18
N VAL A 52 1.79 4.60 0.73
CA VAL A 52 2.20 3.22 0.41
C VAL A 52 1.30 2.62 -0.68
N ILE A 53 -0.02 2.77 -0.55
CA ILE A 53 -0.98 2.26 -1.55
C ILE A 53 -0.88 3.07 -2.85
N GLY A 54 -0.69 4.39 -2.78
CA GLY A 54 -0.53 5.27 -3.93
C GLY A 54 0.69 4.88 -4.79
N ALA A 55 1.84 4.64 -4.15
CA ALA A 55 3.05 4.17 -4.80
C ALA A 55 2.82 2.80 -5.48
N ARG A 56 2.18 1.85 -4.78
CA ARG A 56 1.83 0.54 -5.35
C ARG A 56 0.90 0.64 -6.56
N ARG A 57 -0.12 1.51 -6.51
CA ARG A 57 -1.01 1.77 -7.66
C ARG A 57 -0.27 2.36 -8.84
N ALA A 58 0.67 3.28 -8.61
CA ALA A 58 1.52 3.82 -9.67
C ALA A 58 2.37 2.71 -10.30
N SER A 59 3.04 1.89 -9.48
CA SER A 59 3.83 0.74 -9.96
C SER A 59 2.97 -0.25 -10.76
N TRP A 60 1.78 -0.60 -10.28
CA TRP A 60 0.88 -1.53 -10.98
C TRP A 60 0.42 -0.97 -12.34
N ARG A 61 0.07 0.32 -12.42
CA ARG A 61 -0.29 0.97 -13.70
C ARG A 61 0.85 0.94 -14.70
N ILE A 62 2.08 1.19 -14.23
CA ILE A 62 3.28 1.13 -15.08
C ILE A 62 3.47 -0.30 -15.60
N ILE A 63 3.40 -1.30 -14.73
CA ILE A 63 3.56 -2.71 -15.11
C ILE A 63 2.48 -3.14 -16.11
N SER A 64 1.22 -2.75 -15.88
CA SER A 64 0.12 -3.03 -16.80
C SER A 64 0.33 -2.38 -18.17
N SER A 65 0.88 -1.15 -18.21
CA SER A 65 1.22 -0.50 -19.47
C SER A 65 2.37 -1.20 -20.20
N ILE A 66 3.37 -1.71 -19.46
CA ILE A 66 4.48 -2.48 -20.02
C ILE A 66 3.97 -3.83 -20.57
N GLU A 67 3.10 -4.51 -19.85
CA GLU A 67 2.47 -5.77 -20.27
C GLU A 67 1.76 -5.60 -21.63
N GLN A 68 0.91 -4.58 -21.75
CA GLN A 68 0.18 -4.29 -22.98
C GLN A 68 1.13 -3.95 -24.15
N ARG A 69 2.24 -3.27 -23.89
CA ARG A 69 3.23 -2.95 -24.93
C ARG A 69 4.01 -4.17 -25.42
N GLU A 70 4.29 -5.13 -24.55
CA GLU A 70 4.97 -6.37 -24.94
C GLU A 70 4.03 -7.40 -25.55
N GLU A 71 2.74 -7.39 -25.19
CA GLU A 71 1.73 -8.25 -25.81
C GLU A 71 1.59 -7.97 -27.30
N ASN A 72 1.65 -6.69 -27.69
CA ASN A 72 1.66 -6.26 -29.09
C ASN A 72 2.91 -6.65 -29.88
N LYS A 73 4.01 -7.04 -29.21
CA LYS A 73 5.28 -7.42 -29.85
C LYS A 73 5.47 -8.93 -29.99
N GLY A 74 4.59 -9.74 -29.38
CA GLY A 74 4.64 -11.21 -29.49
C GLY A 74 5.76 -11.90 -28.71
N GLY A 75 6.33 -11.26 -27.67
CA GLY A 75 7.39 -11.85 -26.84
C GLY A 75 6.87 -12.68 -25.66
N GLU A 76 6.51 -13.94 -25.87
CA GLU A 76 5.92 -14.83 -24.84
C GLU A 76 6.76 -14.97 -23.56
N ASP A 77 8.08 -15.11 -23.67
CA ASP A 77 8.97 -15.26 -22.50
C ASP A 77 8.99 -14.00 -21.62
N LYS A 78 9.01 -12.81 -22.25
CA LYS A 78 9.00 -11.53 -21.53
C LYS A 78 7.64 -11.29 -20.87
N LEU A 79 6.55 -11.67 -21.54
CA LEU A 79 5.21 -11.59 -20.99
C LEU A 79 5.05 -12.46 -19.73
N LYS A 80 5.63 -13.67 -19.73
CA LYS A 80 5.62 -14.53 -18.56
C LYS A 80 6.33 -13.88 -17.36
N MET A 81 7.51 -13.30 -17.57
CA MET A 81 8.24 -12.55 -16.53
C MET A 81 7.44 -11.35 -16.00
N ILE A 82 6.80 -10.58 -16.89
CA ILE A 82 5.98 -9.42 -16.51
C ILE A 82 4.77 -9.85 -15.68
N ARG A 83 4.10 -10.95 -16.05
CA ARG A 83 2.96 -11.50 -15.32
C ARG A 83 3.35 -11.97 -13.92
N GLU A 84 4.49 -12.66 -13.77
CA GLU A 84 5.01 -13.07 -12.46
C GLU A 84 5.35 -11.85 -11.58
N TYR A 85 5.95 -10.81 -12.17
CA TYR A 85 6.26 -9.57 -11.46
C TYR A 85 4.99 -8.83 -11.05
N ARG A 86 3.97 -8.76 -11.93
CA ARG A 86 2.66 -8.18 -11.65
C ARG A 86 1.96 -8.88 -10.48
N GLN A 87 2.03 -10.21 -10.42
CA GLN A 87 1.50 -10.98 -9.28
C GLN A 87 2.23 -10.66 -7.97
N THR A 88 3.54 -10.43 -8.02
CA THR A 88 4.31 -10.05 -6.83
C THR A 88 3.92 -8.66 -6.32
N VAL A 89 3.63 -7.72 -7.23
CA VAL A 89 3.16 -6.37 -6.89
C VAL A 89 1.69 -6.38 -6.43
N SER A 90 0.85 -7.25 -6.99
CA SER A 90 -0.56 -7.39 -6.60
C SER A 90 -0.75 -8.17 -5.31
N LYS A 91 0.20 -9.06 -4.94
CA LYS A 91 0.16 -9.81 -3.68
C LYS A 91 0.01 -8.81 -2.52
N PRO A 92 -1.16 -8.79 -1.86
CA PRO A 92 -1.36 -7.92 -0.72
C PRO A 92 -0.45 -8.46 0.38
N ARG A 93 0.37 -7.61 1.00
CA ARG A 93 0.68 -7.86 2.42
C ARG A 93 -0.69 -7.87 3.08
N ARG A 94 -1.12 -8.99 3.67
CA ARG A 94 -2.41 -9.16 4.35
C ARG A 94 -2.71 -7.90 5.16
N MET A 95 -3.45 -6.97 4.57
CA MET A 95 -3.89 -5.75 5.20
C MET A 95 -5.34 -6.02 5.51
N SER A 96 -5.63 -6.06 6.81
CA SER A 96 -6.96 -6.18 7.36
C SER A 96 -7.88 -5.20 6.66
N HIS A 97 -8.84 -5.76 5.91
CA HIS A 97 -9.87 -5.04 5.16
C HIS A 97 -10.67 -4.03 5.98
N SER A 98 -10.59 -4.10 7.32
CA SER A 98 -11.34 -3.27 8.25
C SER A 98 -10.87 -1.80 8.31
N GLU A 99 -9.66 -1.45 7.87
CA GLU A 99 -9.17 -0.06 7.94
C GLU A 99 -9.34 0.74 6.64
N CYS A 100 -9.69 0.10 5.52
CA CYS A 100 -9.75 0.73 4.19
C CYS A 100 -11.14 1.29 3.81
N ILE A 101 -12.15 1.11 4.67
CA ILE A 101 -13.57 1.42 4.39
C ILE A 101 -13.89 2.91 4.60
N ARG A 102 -13.30 3.81 3.79
CA ARG A 102 -13.96 5.11 3.58
C ARG A 102 -13.72 5.82 2.25
N ARG A 103 -13.04 5.21 1.27
CA ARG A 103 -13.08 5.68 -0.13
C ARG A 103 -13.09 4.50 -1.10
N ASN A 104 -14.31 4.10 -1.49
CA ASN A 104 -14.69 3.08 -2.48
C ASN A 104 -14.02 3.18 -3.87
N SER A 105 -13.09 4.12 -4.10
CA SER A 105 -12.42 4.32 -5.38
C SER A 105 -11.02 3.67 -5.45
N CYS A 106 -10.46 3.20 -4.32
CA CYS A 106 -9.13 2.56 -4.34
C CYS A 106 -9.19 1.04 -4.52
N PHE A 107 -10.31 0.40 -4.17
CA PHE A 107 -10.40 -1.06 -4.11
C PHE A 107 -10.62 -1.69 -5.50
N SER A 108 -11.46 -1.06 -6.34
CA SER A 108 -11.81 -1.52 -7.69
C SER A 108 -10.67 -1.45 -8.71
N ASP A 109 -9.67 -0.60 -8.49
CA ASP A 109 -8.54 -0.44 -9.42
C ASP A 109 -7.34 -1.32 -9.05
N ILE A 110 -7.31 -1.84 -7.82
CA ILE A 110 -6.26 -2.76 -7.35
C ILE A 110 -6.73 -4.22 -7.49
N TYR A 111 -8.04 -4.45 -7.33
CA TYR A 111 -8.69 -5.74 -7.60
C TYR A 111 -9.66 -5.56 -8.76
N PRO A 112 -9.39 -6.08 -9.97
CA PRO A 112 -10.47 -6.32 -10.92
C PRO A 112 -11.53 -7.18 -10.21
N PRO A 113 -12.83 -7.04 -10.55
CA PRO A 113 -13.86 -7.87 -9.96
C PRO A 113 -13.40 -9.33 -10.08
N PHE A 114 -13.42 -10.06 -8.96
CA PHE A 114 -13.35 -11.51 -9.00
C PHE A 114 -14.43 -11.94 -9.99
N VAL A 115 -14.03 -12.29 -11.21
CA VAL A 115 -14.89 -12.97 -12.17
C VAL A 115 -14.92 -14.40 -11.65
N ASP A 116 -15.81 -14.64 -10.68
CA ASP A 116 -16.27 -15.99 -10.40
C ASP A 116 -16.96 -16.48 -11.67
N HIS A 117 -16.42 -17.57 -12.20
CA HIS A 117 -16.91 -18.26 -13.37
C HIS A 117 -17.85 -19.39 -12.96
#